data_AF-A0A9D4Y1F1-F1
#
_entry.id   AF-A0A9D4Y1F1-F1
#
_cell.length_a   1.000
_cell.length_b   1.000
_cell.length_c   1.000
_cell.angle_alpha   90.00
_cell.angle_beta   90.00
_cell.angle_gamma   90.00
#
_symmetry.space_group_name_H-M   'P 1'
#
loop_
_entity.id
_entity.type
_entity.pdbx_description
1 polymer ?
#
loop_
_entity_poly.entity_id
_entity_poly.type
_entity_poly.pdbx_seq_one_letter_code
_entity_poly.pdbx_strand_id
1 'polypeptide(L)'
;MGVDPRFGISCLGKISTEYENDRDLMIEFYKFLAKEEMACDEAELGEEEFAEKKSYQQNLQQQQLEMLRHMRKFNLDDQSAILEKLHQQMENGNYESEASILSAGQMEEIIQRKVTPLFMPS
;
A
#
# COMPACT_ATOMS: atom_id res chain seq x y z
N MET A 1 -7.32 -26.91 15.83
CA MET A 1 -5.90 -26.73 15.44
C MET A 1 -5.19 -26.03 16.59
N GLY A 2 -4.14 -26.65 17.16
CA GLY A 2 -3.54 -26.26 18.44
C GLY A 2 -2.26 -25.42 18.34
N VAL A 3 -2.13 -24.61 17.29
CA VAL A 3 -1.01 -23.68 17.13
C VAL A 3 -1.51 -22.30 17.54
N ASP A 4 -0.82 -21.65 18.49
CA ASP A 4 -1.12 -20.28 18.90
C ASP A 4 -0.90 -19.35 17.69
N PRO A 5 -1.92 -18.60 17.23
CA PRO A 5 -1.78 -17.64 16.13
C PRO A 5 -0.63 -16.64 16.36
N ARG A 6 -0.34 -16.30 17.63
CA ARG A 6 0.77 -15.41 18.00
C ARG A 6 2.14 -16.02 17.71
N PHE A 7 2.24 -17.34 17.75
CA PHE A 7 3.46 -18.07 17.41
C PHE A 7 3.72 -18.03 15.90
N GLY A 8 2.68 -18.20 15.07
CA GLY A 8 2.77 -18.08 13.62
C GLY A 8 3.23 -16.68 13.20
N ILE A 9 2.60 -15.63 13.73
CA ILE A 9 2.96 -14.23 13.46
C ILE A 9 4.40 -13.91 13.89
N SER A 10 4.83 -14.40 15.06
CA SER A 10 6.22 -14.29 15.54
C SER A 10 7.25 -14.90 14.58
N CYS A 11 6.95 -16.08 14.01
CA CYS A 11 7.81 -16.73 13.02
C CYS A 11 7.86 -15.96 11.70
N LEU A 12 6.73 -15.39 11.26
CA LEU A 12 6.63 -14.59 10.04
C LEU A 12 7.40 -13.26 10.19
N GLY A 13 7.41 -12.65 11.38
CA GLY A 13 8.18 -11.44 11.66
C GLY A 13 9.69 -11.61 11.43
N LYS A 14 10.25 -12.80 11.70
CA LYS A 14 11.68 -13.08 11.47
C LYS A 14 12.04 -13.07 9.99
N ILE A 15 11.14 -13.51 9.12
CA ILE A 15 11.36 -13.49 7.67
C ILE A 15 11.49 -12.05 7.20
N SER A 16 10.62 -11.17 7.69
CA SER A 16 10.68 -9.74 7.37
C SER A 16 11.96 -9.06 7.85
N THR A 17 12.56 -9.50 8.96
CA THR A 17 13.80 -8.90 9.51
C THR A 17 15.06 -9.48 8.88
N GLU A 18 15.11 -10.78 8.63
CA GLU A 18 16.32 -11.44 8.10
C GLU A 18 16.47 -11.32 6.58
N TYR A 19 15.35 -11.19 5.85
CA TYR A 19 15.33 -11.22 4.39
C TYR A 19 14.79 -9.94 3.75
N GLU A 20 14.73 -8.82 4.47
CA GLU A 20 14.25 -7.53 3.96
C GLU A 20 14.92 -7.09 2.64
N ASN A 21 16.17 -7.50 2.43
CA ASN A 21 16.97 -7.14 1.28
C ASN A 21 16.70 -8.01 0.04
N ASP A 22 16.05 -9.17 0.20
CA ASP A 22 15.63 -10.03 -0.90
C ASP A 22 14.21 -9.65 -1.35
N ARG A 23 14.15 -8.79 -2.37
CA ARG A 23 12.88 -8.24 -2.87
C ARG A 23 11.94 -9.31 -3.39
N ASP A 24 12.45 -10.32 -4.08
CA ASP A 24 11.60 -11.36 -4.69
C ASP A 24 10.97 -12.22 -3.61
N LEU A 25 11.77 -12.59 -2.59
CA LEU A 25 11.25 -13.29 -1.42
C LEU A 25 10.23 -12.45 -0.65
N MET A 26 10.52 -11.16 -0.41
CA MET A 26 9.59 -10.28 0.31
C MET A 26 8.27 -10.09 -0.45
N ILE A 27 8.29 -10.01 -1.78
CA ILE A 27 7.08 -9.95 -2.61
C ILE A 27 6.23 -11.21 -2.42
N GLU A 28 6.83 -12.40 -2.53
CA GLU A 28 6.10 -13.66 -2.33
C GLU A 28 5.62 -13.83 -0.88
N PHE A 29 6.40 -13.38 0.09
CA PHE A 29 6.04 -13.37 1.50
C PHE A 29 4.82 -12.49 1.78
N TYR A 30 4.76 -11.25 1.27
CA TYR A 30 3.58 -10.40 1.45
C TYR A 30 2.34 -10.93 0.71
N LYS A 31 2.52 -11.56 -0.45
CA LYS A 31 1.42 -12.27 -1.14
C LYS A 31 0.88 -13.42 -0.30
N PHE A 32 1.76 -14.14 0.40
CA PHE A 32 1.36 -15.21 1.32
C PHE A 32 0.60 -14.63 2.51
N LEU A 33 1.15 -13.60 3.17
CA LEU A 33 0.49 -12.94 4.31
C LEU A 33 -0.91 -12.44 3.96
N ALA A 34 -1.09 -11.80 2.81
CA ALA A 34 -2.41 -11.31 2.38
C ALA A 34 -3.43 -12.45 2.19
N LYS A 35 -2.99 -13.64 1.75
CA LYS A 35 -3.87 -14.81 1.64
C LYS A 35 -4.20 -15.41 2.99
N GLU A 36 -3.21 -15.48 3.88
CA GLU A 36 -3.41 -15.98 5.25
C GLU A 36 -4.36 -15.07 6.02
N GLU A 37 -4.19 -13.75 5.93
CA GLU A 37 -5.10 -12.77 6.53
C GLU A 37 -6.54 -12.94 6.03
N MET A 38 -6.73 -13.12 4.72
CA MET A 38 -8.05 -13.39 4.15
C MET A 38 -8.66 -14.71 4.64
N ALA A 39 -7.84 -15.75 4.84
CA ALA A 39 -8.31 -17.02 5.37
C ALA A 39 -8.68 -16.92 6.87
N CYS A 40 -7.93 -16.13 7.64
CA CYS A 40 -8.28 -15.80 9.02
C CYS A 40 -9.60 -15.01 9.07
N ASP A 41 -9.76 -14.00 8.23
CA ASP A 41 -11.00 -13.23 8.13
C ASP A 41 -12.20 -14.12 7.80
N GLU A 42 -12.06 -15.07 6.86
CA GLU A 42 -13.12 -16.03 6.51
C GLU A 42 -13.50 -16.95 7.68
N ALA A 43 -12.52 -17.30 8.53
CA ALA A 43 -12.73 -18.16 9.69
C ALA A 43 -13.30 -17.43 10.92
N GLU A 44 -13.03 -16.13 11.04
CA GLU A 44 -13.42 -15.31 12.20
C GLU A 44 -14.73 -14.54 11.98
N LEU A 45 -15.00 -14.08 10.76
CA LEU A 45 -16.15 -13.24 10.42
C LEU A 45 -17.36 -14.06 9.97
N GLY A 46 -18.55 -13.47 10.09
CA GLY A 46 -19.75 -14.00 9.43
C GLY A 46 -19.69 -13.85 7.91
N GLU A 47 -20.48 -14.64 7.18
CA GLU A 47 -20.50 -14.64 5.70
C GLU A 47 -20.72 -13.24 5.09
N GLU A 48 -21.64 -12.46 5.67
CA GLU A 48 -21.94 -11.09 5.23
C GLU A 48 -20.78 -10.13 5.51
N GLU A 49 -20.25 -10.11 6.74
CA GLU A 49 -19.13 -9.25 7.14
C GLU A 49 -17.86 -9.57 6.33
N PHE A 50 -17.59 -10.85 6.08
CA PHE A 50 -16.48 -11.28 5.24
C PHE A 50 -16.65 -10.81 3.79
N ALA A 51 -17.85 -10.95 3.22
CA ALA A 51 -18.13 -10.50 1.86
C ALA A 51 -17.95 -8.98 1.70
N GLU A 52 -18.40 -8.19 2.69
CA GLU A 52 -18.20 -6.75 2.72
C GLU A 52 -16.72 -6.38 2.81
N LYS A 53 -15.98 -6.97 3.77
CA LYS A 53 -14.54 -6.71 3.95
C LYS A 53 -13.75 -7.07 2.69
N LYS A 54 -14.06 -8.21 2.08
CA LYS A 54 -13.43 -8.66 0.83
C LYS A 54 -13.71 -7.71 -0.33
N SER A 55 -14.95 -7.26 -0.48
CA SER A 55 -15.33 -6.28 -1.50
C SER A 55 -14.60 -4.96 -1.30
N TYR A 56 -14.52 -4.47 -0.05
CA TYR A 56 -13.78 -3.27 0.31
C TYR A 56 -12.30 -3.37 -0.07
N GLN A 57 -11.63 -4.46 0.32
CA GLN A 57 -10.22 -4.70 -0.02
C GLN A 57 -9.99 -4.78 -1.54
N GLN A 58 -10.89 -5.44 -2.28
CA GLN A 58 -10.79 -5.53 -3.74
C GLN A 58 -10.93 -4.15 -4.42
N ASN A 59 -11.88 -3.34 -3.97
CA ASN A 59 -12.07 -1.99 -4.49
C ASN A 59 -10.85 -1.10 -4.21
N LEU A 60 -10.27 -1.22 -3.00
CA LEU A 60 -9.05 -0.50 -2.63
C LEU A 60 -7.88 -0.87 -3.55
N GLN A 61 -7.64 -2.17 -3.76
CA GLN A 61 -6.58 -2.65 -4.66
C GLN A 61 -6.78 -2.18 -6.10
N GLN A 62 -8.03 -2.15 -6.57
CA GLN A 62 -8.35 -1.64 -7.90
C GLN A 62 -8.01 -0.15 -8.03
N GLN A 63 -8.33 0.66 -7.01
CA GLN A 63 -7.98 2.09 -6.99
C GLN A 63 -6.46 2.31 -6.97
N GLN A 64 -5.71 1.56 -6.16
CA GLN A 64 -4.24 1.61 -6.16
C GLN A 64 -3.66 1.27 -7.54
N LEU A 65 -4.20 0.25 -8.21
CA LEU A 65 -3.76 -0.16 -9.54
C LEU A 65 -4.05 0.92 -10.60
N GLU A 66 -5.22 1.56 -10.53
CA GLU A 66 -5.58 2.67 -11.41
C GLU A 66 -4.69 3.89 -11.20
N MET A 67 -4.39 4.23 -9.94
CA MET A 67 -3.42 5.27 -9.59
C MET A 67 -2.05 4.97 -10.21
N LEU A 68 -1.52 3.75 -10.03
CA LEU A 68 -0.22 3.36 -10.60
C LEU A 68 -0.21 3.38 -12.13
N ARG A 69 -1.32 2.97 -12.78
CA ARG A 69 -1.49 3.09 -14.24
C ARG A 69 -1.51 4.55 -14.70
N HIS A 70 -2.14 5.42 -13.94
CA HIS A 70 -2.16 6.86 -14.23
C HIS A 70 -0.78 7.47 -14.03
N MET A 71 -0.11 7.17 -12.93
CA MET A 71 1.23 7.64 -12.58
C MET A 71 2.26 7.30 -13.68
N ARG A 72 2.15 6.12 -14.30
CA ARG A 72 3.04 5.69 -15.40
C ARG A 72 3.03 6.63 -16.61
N LYS A 73 2.01 7.48 -16.76
CA LYS A 73 1.91 8.44 -17.87
C LYS A 73 2.85 9.64 -17.71
N PHE A 74 3.36 9.91 -16.51
CA PHE A 74 4.29 11.01 -16.24
C PHE A 74 5.75 10.62 -16.46
N ASN A 75 6.65 11.60 -16.47
CA ASN A 75 8.10 11.34 -16.54
C ASN A 75 8.64 10.76 -15.21
N LEU A 76 9.89 10.29 -15.19
CA LEU A 76 10.48 9.64 -14.01
C LEU A 76 10.62 10.57 -12.79
N ASP A 77 10.87 11.87 -13.01
CA ASP A 77 11.01 12.85 -11.91
C ASP A 77 9.67 13.13 -11.23
N ASP A 78 8.59 13.14 -12.00
CA ASP A 78 7.23 13.31 -11.53
C ASP A 78 6.73 12.03 -10.84
N GLN A 79 6.99 10.86 -11.42
CA GLN A 79 6.70 9.57 -10.79
C GLN A 79 7.40 9.45 -9.42
N SER A 80 8.67 9.86 -9.33
CA SER A 80 9.42 9.82 -8.07
C SER A 80 8.82 10.76 -7.03
N ALA A 81 8.41 11.96 -7.42
CA ALA A 81 7.76 12.92 -6.52
C ALA A 81 6.41 12.42 -5.99
N ILE A 82 5.63 11.77 -6.87
CA ILE A 82 4.35 11.16 -6.50
C ILE A 82 4.59 10.03 -5.49
N LEU A 83 5.58 9.16 -5.73
CA LEU A 83 5.91 8.07 -4.81
C LEU A 83 6.45 8.57 -3.46
N GLU A 84 7.31 9.59 -3.45
CA GLU A 84 7.78 10.23 -2.21
C GLU A 84 6.62 10.82 -1.42
N LYS A 85 5.67 11.48 -2.10
CA LYS A 85 4.50 12.04 -1.43
C LYS A 85 3.57 10.96 -0.90
N LEU A 86 3.39 9.88 -1.66
CA LEU A 86 2.62 8.73 -1.24
C LEU A 86 3.23 8.08 0.01
N HIS A 87 4.56 7.92 0.03
CA HIS A 87 5.28 7.42 1.21
C HIS A 87 5.01 8.27 2.46
N GLN A 88 5.16 9.59 2.35
CA GLN A 88 4.85 10.51 3.45
C GLN A 88 3.38 10.42 3.89
N GLN A 89 2.45 10.25 2.95
CA GLN A 89 1.04 10.11 3.26
C GLN A 89 0.78 8.83 4.07
N MET A 90 1.39 7.70 3.66
CA MET A 90 1.29 6.44 4.40
C MET A 90 1.93 6.55 5.78
N GLU A 91 3.11 7.17 5.91
CA GLU A 91 3.75 7.40 7.22
C GLU A 91 2.86 8.23 8.15
N ASN A 92 2.28 9.32 7.66
CA ASN A 92 1.40 10.17 8.44
C ASN A 92 0.06 9.48 8.79
N GLY A 93 -0.39 8.57 7.94
CA GLY A 93 -1.55 7.72 8.16
C GLY A 93 -1.23 6.43 8.92
N ASN A 94 -0.06 6.30 9.54
CA ASN A 94 0.37 5.10 10.27
C ASN A 94 0.22 3.79 9.46
N TYR A 95 0.48 3.88 8.15
CA TYR A 95 0.37 2.79 7.19
C TYR A 95 -1.04 2.17 7.07
N GLU A 96 -2.08 2.94 7.41
CA GLU A 96 -3.46 2.56 7.13
C GLU A 96 -3.69 2.39 5.62
N SER A 97 -4.55 1.42 5.29
CA SER A 97 -4.81 1.00 3.92
C SER A 97 -5.38 2.13 3.05
N GLU A 98 -6.19 3.02 3.61
CA GLU A 98 -6.76 4.19 2.92
C GLU A 98 -5.70 5.23 2.55
N ALA A 99 -4.61 5.33 3.33
CA ALA A 99 -3.55 6.31 3.09
C ALA A 99 -2.67 5.97 1.87
N SER A 100 -2.86 4.80 1.27
CA SER A 100 -2.11 4.32 0.10
C SER A 100 -2.67 4.77 -1.26
N ILE A 101 -3.70 5.62 -1.29
CA ILE A 101 -4.30 6.13 -2.52
C ILE A 101 -4.03 7.63 -2.70
N LEU A 102 -3.69 8.00 -3.93
CA LEU A 102 -3.73 9.37 -4.43
C LEU A 102 -4.69 9.46 -5.62
N SER A 103 -5.57 10.45 -5.60
CA SER A 103 -6.38 10.79 -6.77
C SER A 103 -5.53 11.37 -7.89
N ALA A 104 -6.05 11.32 -9.13
CA ALA A 104 -5.41 11.97 -10.28
C ALA A 104 -5.15 13.47 -10.05
N GLY A 105 -6.12 14.19 -9.45
CA GLY A 105 -5.95 15.60 -9.13
C GLY A 105 -4.83 15.86 -8.12
N GLN A 106 -4.68 15.01 -7.11
CA GLN A 106 -3.57 15.11 -6.15
C GLN A 106 -2.22 14.85 -6.83
N MET A 107 -2.14 13.89 -7.75
CA MET A 107 -0.92 13.65 -8.53
C MET A 107 -0.55 14.85 -9.41
N GLU A 108 -1.54 15.44 -10.09
CA GLU A 108 -1.32 16.65 -10.91
C GLU A 108 -0.89 17.84 -10.06
N GLU A 109 -1.46 18.02 -8.86
CA GLU A 109 -1.07 19.07 -7.93
C GLU A 109 0.39 18.93 -7.46
N ILE A 110 0.83 17.70 -7.17
CA ILE A 110 2.23 17.40 -6.79
C ILE A 110 3.18 17.84 -7.90
N ILE A 111 2.82 17.56 -9.16
CA ILE A 111 3.62 17.95 -10.33
C ILE A 111 3.63 19.47 -10.48
N GLN A 112 2.47 20.14 -10.38
CA GLN A 112 2.40 21.60 -10.53
C GLN A 112 3.20 22.35 -9.46
N ARG A 113 3.20 21.87 -8.21
CA ARG A 113 3.98 22.47 -7.12
C ARG A 113 5.49 22.40 -7.35
N LYS A 114 5.99 21.44 -8.14
CA LYS A 114 7.39 21.41 -8.60
C LYS A 114 7.71 22.51 -9.62
N VAL A 115 6.75 22.92 -10.45
CA VAL A 115 6.98 23.81 -11.61
C VAL A 115 6.91 25.31 -11.23
N THR A 116 6.41 25.67 -10.04
CA THR A 116 6.35 27.08 -9.60
C THR A 116 7.75 27.62 -9.33
N PRO A 117 8.29 28.57 -10.14
CA PRO A 117 9.52 29.26 -9.79
C PRO A 117 9.22 30.16 -8.59
N LEU A 118 10.04 30.07 -7.55
CA LEU A 118 10.17 31.12 -6.54
C LEU A 118 10.60 32.42 -7.23
N PHE A 119 9.65 33.18 -7.73
CA PHE A 119 9.86 34.55 -8.18
C PHE A 119 10.12 35.39 -6.92
N MET A 120 11.39 35.62 -6.60
CA MET A 120 11.79 36.66 -5.65
C MET A 120 11.99 37.96 -6.43
N PRO A 121 11.12 38.97 -6.30
CA PRO A 121 11.41 40.28 -6.86
C PRO A 121 12.59 40.90 -6.08
N SER A 122 13.56 41.42 -6.83
CA SER A 122 14.68 42.23 -6.32
C SER A 122 14.23 43.64 -5.95
#